data_AF-A0A497GFU5-F1
#
_entry.id   AF-A0A497GFU5-F1
#
_cell.length_a   1.000
_cell.length_b   1.000
_cell.length_c   1.000
_cell.angle_alpha   90.00
_cell.angle_beta   90.00
_cell.angle_gamma   90.00
#
_symmetry.space_group_name_H-M   'P 1'
#
loop_
_entity.id
_entity.type
_entity.pdbx_description
1 polymer ?
#
loop_
_entity_poly.entity_id
_entity_poly.type
_entity_poly.pdbx_seq_one_letter_code
_entity_poly.pdbx_strand_id
1 'polypeptide(L)'
;MGNTNDEGIVEEDFNVDVDEDNTDWKAEAKKQEGIAKRNATKLAKLKEKAEAEPEKPKPSEGLDYGQKAFLIANGVKGEAENKLVAEYLSSGKTLDEIVDNKHFKNDLKDLREAKAVKDATPANSKRSATSTKSTVDYWLAKGELPPADQQELRRDVVNAKIKKETAESKFTSNPVVS
;
A
#
# COMPACT_ATOMS: atom_id res chain seq x y z
N MET A 1 94.70 15.88 -9.92
CA MET A 1 93.33 15.49 -9.54
C MET A 1 92.44 15.71 -10.74
N GLY A 2 91.66 14.71 -11.15
CA GLY A 2 90.72 14.82 -12.26
C GLY A 2 90.60 13.50 -13.02
N ASN A 3 89.81 12.59 -12.47
CA ASN A 3 89.37 11.32 -13.06
C ASN A 3 88.02 11.57 -13.76
N THR A 4 87.86 11.20 -15.03
CA THR A 4 86.58 10.99 -15.74
C THR A 4 86.89 10.14 -16.97
N ASN A 5 86.74 8.82 -16.92
CA ASN A 5 85.51 8.08 -17.27
C ASN A 5 84.73 8.77 -18.39
N ASP A 6 84.90 8.27 -19.62
CA ASP A 6 83.93 8.46 -20.71
C ASP A 6 83.56 7.06 -21.20
N GLU A 7 82.46 6.58 -20.63
CA GLU A 7 81.85 5.28 -20.91
C GLU A 7 81.10 5.38 -22.24
N GLY A 8 81.26 4.34 -23.07
CA GLY A 8 80.65 4.25 -24.40
C GLY A 8 79.15 4.44 -24.35
N ILE A 9 78.68 5.46 -25.08
CA ILE A 9 77.27 5.64 -25.42
C ILE A 9 76.93 4.57 -26.45
N VAL A 10 76.21 3.53 -26.00
CA VAL A 10 75.51 2.59 -26.87
C VAL A 10 74.29 3.32 -27.40
N GLU A 11 74.28 3.62 -28.69
CA GLU A 11 73.11 4.13 -29.40
C GLU A 11 72.06 3.01 -29.45
N GLU A 12 71.12 3.03 -28.49
CA GLU A 12 69.88 2.26 -28.59
C GLU A 12 68.93 2.97 -29.55
N ASP A 13 68.74 2.36 -30.72
CA ASP A 13 67.75 2.75 -31.72
C ASP A 13 66.33 2.67 -31.12
N PHE A 14 65.82 3.79 -30.63
CA PHE A 14 64.42 3.96 -30.28
C PHE A 14 63.61 4.06 -31.59
N ASN A 15 63.17 2.92 -32.12
CA ASN A 15 62.14 2.88 -33.16
C ASN A 15 60.80 3.30 -32.54
N VAL A 16 60.52 4.61 -32.57
CA VAL A 16 59.19 5.14 -32.29
C VAL A 16 58.35 4.85 -33.53
N ASP A 17 57.52 3.80 -33.45
CA ASP A 17 56.42 3.61 -34.40
C ASP A 17 55.50 4.83 -34.30
N VAL A 18 55.70 5.79 -35.21
CA VAL A 18 54.81 6.93 -35.39
C VAL A 18 53.56 6.38 -36.05
N ASP A 19 52.57 6.03 -35.23
CA ASP A 19 51.19 5.85 -35.69
C ASP A 19 50.79 7.14 -36.42
N GLU A 20 50.71 7.08 -37.76
CA GLU A 20 50.19 8.17 -38.58
C GLU A 20 48.77 8.48 -38.12
N ASP A 21 48.61 9.57 -37.35
CA ASP A 21 47.31 10.08 -36.92
C ASP A 21 46.54 10.59 -38.15
N ASN A 22 45.86 9.67 -38.83
CA ASN A 22 45.05 9.90 -40.01
C ASN A 22 43.64 10.44 -39.65
N THR A 23 43.51 11.09 -38.50
CA THR A 23 42.24 11.65 -38.04
C THR A 23 41.89 12.90 -38.84
N ASP A 24 40.86 12.81 -39.67
CA ASP A 24 40.27 13.97 -40.35
C ASP A 24 39.54 14.87 -39.32
N TRP A 25 40.34 15.72 -38.66
CA TRP A 25 39.89 16.70 -37.68
C TRP A 25 38.81 17.63 -38.23
N LYS A 26 38.77 17.85 -39.55
CA LYS A 26 37.79 18.71 -40.21
C LYS A 26 36.43 18.02 -40.29
N ALA A 27 36.40 16.71 -40.54
CA ALA A 27 35.18 15.91 -40.50
C ALA A 27 34.62 15.81 -39.08
N GLU A 28 35.48 15.59 -38.07
CA GLU A 28 35.05 15.49 -36.67
C GLU A 28 34.53 16.84 -36.13
N ALA A 29 35.20 17.95 -36.45
CA ALA A 29 34.73 19.28 -36.08
C ALA A 29 33.33 19.59 -36.63
N LYS A 30 33.06 19.23 -37.89
CA LYS A 30 31.75 19.42 -38.53
C LYS A 30 30.64 18.57 -37.88
N LYS A 31 30.99 17.36 -37.43
CA LYS A 31 30.08 16.48 -36.70
C LYS A 31 29.74 17.04 -35.32
N GLN A 32 30.74 17.54 -34.60
CA GLN A 32 30.57 18.17 -33.29
C GLN A 32 29.73 19.45 -33.39
N GLU A 33 29.94 20.27 -34.41
CA GLU A 33 29.12 21.46 -34.67
C GLU A 33 27.64 21.09 -34.88
N GLY A 34 27.37 20.01 -35.62
CA GLY A 34 26.00 19.50 -35.82
C GLY A 34 25.36 19.02 -34.52
N ILE A 35 26.11 18.32 -33.66
CA ILE A 35 25.65 17.88 -32.34
C ILE A 35 25.38 19.07 -31.43
N ALA A 36 26.29 20.06 -31.39
CA ALA A 36 26.15 21.27 -30.60
C ALA A 36 24.89 22.05 -30.98
N LYS A 37 24.59 22.21 -32.28
CA LYS A 37 23.37 22.87 -32.77
C LYS A 37 22.09 22.13 -32.35
N ARG A 38 22.09 20.79 -32.42
CA ARG A 38 20.95 19.96 -31.98
C ARG A 38 20.74 20.05 -30.46
N ASN A 39 21.82 20.08 -29.69
CA ASN A 39 21.73 20.21 -28.24
C ASN A 39 21.28 21.61 -27.83
N ALA A 40 21.81 22.67 -28.46
CA ALA A 40 21.39 24.04 -28.22
C ALA A 40 19.90 24.25 -28.52
N THR A 41 19.39 23.71 -29.63
CA THR A 41 17.95 23.82 -29.97
C THR A 41 17.05 23.03 -29.02
N LYS A 42 17.47 21.84 -28.57
CA LYS A 42 16.75 21.09 -27.52
C LYS A 42 16.73 21.85 -26.20
N LEU A 43 17.86 22.43 -25.81
CA LEU A 43 18.02 23.15 -24.56
C LEU A 43 17.22 24.47 -24.57
N ALA A 44 17.18 25.17 -25.71
CA ALA A 44 16.33 26.34 -25.90
C ALA A 44 14.83 25.98 -25.79
N LYS A 45 14.37 24.89 -26.43
CA LYS A 45 12.98 24.41 -26.29
C LYS A 45 12.62 23.99 -24.87
N LEU A 46 13.56 23.36 -24.16
CA LEU A 46 13.36 22.97 -22.75
C LEU A 46 13.33 24.20 -21.84
N LYS A 47 14.15 25.22 -22.11
CA LYS A 47 14.11 26.50 -21.38
C LYS A 47 12.84 27.27 -21.67
N GLU A 48 12.42 27.37 -22.93
CA GLU A 48 11.15 27.99 -23.32
C GLU A 48 9.95 27.27 -22.67
N LYS A 49 10.00 25.94 -22.56
CA LYS A 49 9.00 25.14 -21.84
C LYS A 49 9.09 25.27 -20.31
N ALA A 50 10.25 25.64 -19.76
CA ALA A 50 10.45 25.86 -18.32
C ALA A 50 10.17 27.32 -17.90
N GLU A 51 10.26 28.27 -18.83
CA GLU A 51 10.04 29.71 -18.63
C GLU A 51 8.60 30.12 -19.00
N ALA A 52 7.89 29.30 -19.78
CA ALA A 52 6.44 29.35 -19.91
C ALA A 52 5.77 28.81 -18.64
N GLU A 53 5.74 29.66 -17.59
CA GLU A 53 4.94 29.56 -16.36
C GLU A 53 5.13 28.24 -15.56
N PRO A 54 5.42 28.27 -14.25
CA PRO A 54 5.32 27.05 -13.47
C PRO A 54 3.86 26.62 -13.51
N GLU A 55 3.52 25.65 -14.39
CA GLU A 55 2.27 24.91 -14.28
C GLU A 55 2.24 24.44 -12.83
N LYS A 56 1.37 25.04 -12.03
CA LYS A 56 1.04 24.56 -10.69
C LYS A 56 0.92 23.06 -10.83
N PRO A 57 1.67 22.25 -10.05
CA PRO A 57 1.61 20.82 -10.19
C PRO A 57 0.12 20.46 -10.15
N LYS A 58 -0.38 19.90 -11.25
CA LYS A 58 -1.73 19.34 -11.26
C LYS A 58 -1.76 18.46 -10.02
N PRO A 59 -2.72 18.64 -9.10
CA PRO A 59 -2.82 17.75 -7.96
C PRO A 59 -2.91 16.35 -8.58
N SER A 60 -1.86 15.56 -8.41
CA SER A 60 -1.94 14.17 -8.78
C SER A 60 -3.11 13.65 -7.97
N GLU A 61 -4.11 13.06 -8.61
CA GLU A 61 -5.34 12.58 -7.97
C GLU A 61 -5.07 11.53 -6.87
N GLY A 62 -3.81 11.17 -6.63
CA GLY A 62 -3.38 10.51 -5.41
C GLY A 62 -1.93 10.82 -5.04
N LEU A 63 -1.56 10.31 -3.86
CA LEU A 63 -0.18 10.28 -3.37
C LEU A 63 0.72 9.56 -4.39
N ASP A 64 1.82 10.21 -4.76
CA ASP A 64 2.84 9.64 -5.64
C ASP A 64 3.53 8.42 -4.97
N TYR A 65 4.17 7.56 -5.76
CA TYR A 65 4.85 6.37 -5.25
C TYR A 65 5.94 6.72 -4.24
N GLY A 66 6.69 7.82 -4.46
CA GLY A 66 7.67 8.31 -3.50
C GLY A 66 7.04 8.74 -2.16
N GLN A 67 5.91 9.46 -2.23
CA GLN A 67 5.17 9.87 -1.03
C GLN A 67 4.61 8.66 -0.29
N LYS A 68 4.08 7.67 -1.01
CA LYS A 68 3.62 6.40 -0.42
C LYS A 68 4.76 5.64 0.24
N ALA A 69 5.93 5.54 -0.38
CA ALA A 69 7.09 4.87 0.19
C ALA A 69 7.55 5.57 1.49
N PHE A 70 7.57 6.91 1.50
CA PHE A 70 7.86 7.69 2.70
C PHE A 70 6.84 7.44 3.82
N LEU A 71 5.55 7.42 3.50
CA LEU A 71 4.48 7.11 4.46
C LEU A 71 4.61 5.69 5.02
N ILE A 72 4.91 4.71 4.16
CA ILE A 72 5.13 3.31 4.56
C ILE A 72 6.33 3.20 5.50
N ALA A 73 7.42 3.92 5.24
CA ALA A 73 8.58 3.98 6.13
C ALA A 73 8.23 4.54 7.51
N ASN A 74 7.33 5.52 7.56
CA ASN A 74 6.78 6.10 8.79
C ASN A 74 5.63 5.27 9.40
N GLY A 75 5.35 4.08 8.87
CA GLY A 75 4.38 3.14 9.42
C GLY A 75 2.93 3.40 9.00
N VAL A 76 2.68 4.25 8.01
CA VAL A 76 1.37 4.49 7.40
C VAL A 76 1.22 3.57 6.17
N LYS A 77 0.36 2.56 6.26
CA LYS A 77 0.26 1.49 5.25
C LYS A 77 -1.16 1.29 4.74
N GLY A 78 -2.18 1.72 5.50
CA GLY A 78 -3.58 1.49 5.12
C GLY A 78 -4.11 2.53 4.13
N GLU A 79 -5.01 2.11 3.24
CA GLU A 79 -5.70 3.04 2.32
C GLU A 79 -6.45 4.16 3.06
N ALA A 80 -7.14 3.82 4.15
CA ALA A 80 -7.82 4.82 4.98
C ALA A 80 -6.83 5.79 5.66
N GLU A 81 -5.62 5.33 5.99
CA GLU A 81 -4.58 6.18 6.58
C GLU A 81 -3.98 7.10 5.50
N ASN A 82 -3.80 6.59 4.28
CA ASN A 82 -3.38 7.38 3.13
C ASN A 82 -4.40 8.46 2.75
N LYS A 83 -5.70 8.18 2.90
CA LYS A 83 -6.75 9.19 2.73
C LYS A 83 -6.66 10.30 3.78
N LEU A 84 -6.41 9.95 5.04
CA LEU A 84 -6.16 10.93 6.09
C LEU A 84 -4.95 11.82 5.74
N VAL A 85 -3.85 11.23 5.25
CA VAL A 85 -2.70 12.02 4.79
C VAL A 85 -3.07 12.95 3.64
N ALA A 86 -3.87 12.48 2.67
CA ALA A 86 -4.31 13.30 1.55
C ALA A 86 -5.16 14.50 2.02
N GLU A 87 -6.00 14.32 3.05
CA GLU A 87 -6.76 15.41 3.67
C GLU A 87 -5.82 16.44 4.33
N TYR A 88 -4.81 15.98 5.07
CA TYR A 88 -3.82 16.86 5.69
C TYR A 88 -2.91 17.55 4.66
N LEU A 89 -2.59 16.90 3.53
CA LEU A 89 -1.87 17.51 2.41
C LEU A 89 -2.72 18.59 1.73
N SER A 90 -4.03 18.38 1.61
CA SER A 90 -4.94 19.41 1.08
C SER A 90 -5.01 20.66 1.97
N SER A 91 -4.71 20.53 3.26
CA SER A 91 -4.58 21.67 4.19
C SER A 91 -3.29 22.49 4.00
N GLY A 92 -2.40 22.08 3.09
CA GLY A 92 -1.18 22.81 2.72
C GLY A 92 0.06 22.48 3.55
N LYS A 93 0.01 21.45 4.41
CA LYS A 93 1.17 20.99 5.18
C LYS A 93 2.07 20.09 4.35
N THR A 94 3.36 20.06 4.66
CA THR A 94 4.32 19.13 4.02
C THR A 94 4.21 17.73 4.63
N LEU A 95 4.66 16.69 3.91
CA LEU A 95 4.63 15.31 4.42
C LEU A 95 5.39 15.14 5.74
N ASP A 96 6.56 15.79 5.86
CA ASP A 96 7.37 15.74 7.09
C ASP A 96 6.61 16.36 8.27
N GLU A 97 6.03 17.55 8.07
CA GLU A 97 5.21 18.21 9.10
C GLU A 97 4.00 17.38 9.52
N ILE A 98 3.35 16.70 8.57
CA ILE A 98 2.18 15.85 8.85
C ILE A 98 2.60 14.67 9.71
N VAL A 99 3.67 13.97 9.34
CA VAL A 99 4.17 12.81 10.08
C VAL A 99 4.60 13.20 11.49
N ASP A 100 5.17 14.39 11.69
CA ASP A 100 5.56 14.87 13.02
C ASP A 100 4.41 15.45 13.85
N ASN A 101 3.30 15.83 13.20
CA ASN A 101 2.15 16.46 13.86
C ASN A 101 1.50 15.52 14.88
N LYS A 102 1.34 16.02 16.11
CA LYS A 102 0.67 15.30 17.21
C LYS A 102 -0.80 14.97 16.89
N HIS A 103 -1.52 15.88 16.23
CA HIS A 103 -2.92 15.67 15.87
C HIS A 103 -3.06 14.53 14.85
N PHE A 104 -2.21 14.52 13.83
CA PHE A 104 -2.18 13.44 12.84
C PHE A 104 -1.87 12.07 13.48
N LYS A 105 -0.92 12.01 14.41
CA LYS A 105 -0.61 10.77 15.16
C LYS A 105 -1.80 10.27 15.98
N ASN A 106 -2.56 11.18 16.60
CA ASN A 106 -3.78 10.83 17.34
C ASN A 106 -4.87 10.33 16.39
N ASP A 107 -5.14 11.03 15.29
CA ASP A 107 -6.14 10.61 14.30
C ASP A 107 -5.81 9.25 13.67
N LEU A 108 -4.51 8.98 13.41
CA LEU A 108 -4.05 7.66 12.98
C LEU A 108 -4.32 6.58 14.03
N LYS A 109 -4.13 6.89 15.31
CA LYS A 109 -4.40 5.95 16.40
C LYS A 109 -5.89 5.67 16.49
N ASP A 110 -6.73 6.70 16.43
CA ASP A 110 -8.18 6.57 16.47
C ASP A 110 -8.71 5.76 15.29
N LEU A 111 -8.17 5.96 14.09
CA LEU A 111 -8.50 5.14 12.92
C LEU A 111 -8.12 3.67 13.10
N ARG A 112 -6.97 3.40 13.72
CA ARG A 112 -6.53 2.01 14.01
C ARG A 112 -7.38 1.35 15.07
N GLU A 113 -7.72 2.08 16.13
CA GLU A 113 -8.62 1.61 17.18
C GLU A 113 -10.02 1.33 16.61
N ALA A 114 -10.58 2.23 15.80
CA ALA A 114 -11.86 2.02 15.15
C ALA A 114 -11.88 0.80 14.23
N LYS A 115 -10.77 0.54 13.51
CA LYS A 115 -10.61 -0.69 12.73
C LYS A 115 -10.54 -1.92 13.61
N ALA A 116 -9.71 -1.90 14.66
CA ALA A 116 -9.59 -3.01 15.60
C ALA A 116 -10.94 -3.33 16.27
N VAL A 117 -11.72 -2.31 16.64
CA VAL A 117 -13.07 -2.50 17.18
C VAL A 117 -14.01 -3.11 16.15
N LYS A 118 -13.99 -2.63 14.89
CA LYS A 118 -14.80 -3.21 13.82
C LYS A 118 -14.43 -4.66 13.54
N ASP A 119 -13.14 -4.98 13.52
CA ASP A 119 -12.64 -6.34 13.29
C ASP A 119 -12.95 -7.27 14.47
N ALA A 120 -12.91 -6.75 15.70
CA ALA A 120 -13.26 -7.50 16.92
C ALA A 120 -14.77 -7.62 17.14
N THR A 121 -15.58 -6.77 16.51
CA THR A 121 -17.04 -6.83 16.63
C THR A 121 -17.55 -7.93 15.70
N PRO A 122 -18.12 -9.03 16.21
CA PRO A 122 -18.69 -10.06 15.35
C PRO A 122 -19.82 -9.43 14.53
N ALA A 123 -19.64 -9.38 13.20
CA ALA A 123 -20.63 -8.82 12.27
C ALA A 123 -22.01 -9.48 12.39
N ASN A 124 -22.05 -10.69 12.96
CA ASN A 124 -23.26 -11.45 13.22
C ASN A 124 -23.45 -11.58 14.74
N SER A 125 -23.90 -10.51 15.39
CA SER A 125 -24.41 -10.56 16.77
C SER A 125 -25.73 -11.34 16.77
N LYS A 126 -25.66 -12.66 16.59
CA LYS A 126 -26.72 -13.62 16.91
C LYS A 126 -26.77 -13.90 18.41
N ARG A 127 -26.38 -12.94 19.26
CA ARG A 127 -26.89 -12.92 20.62
C ARG A 127 -28.39 -12.68 20.45
N SER A 128 -29.17 -13.76 20.42
CA SER A 128 -30.62 -13.70 20.44
C SER A 128 -30.97 -12.75 21.57
N ALA A 129 -31.50 -11.57 21.23
CA ALA A 129 -32.10 -10.69 22.21
C ALA A 129 -33.03 -11.57 23.04
N THR A 130 -32.88 -11.53 24.37
CA THR A 130 -33.68 -12.27 25.35
C THR A 130 -35.07 -12.55 24.78
N SER A 131 -35.29 -13.77 24.32
CA SER A 131 -36.53 -14.14 23.62
C SER A 131 -37.68 -13.82 24.57
N THR A 132 -38.56 -12.91 24.18
CA THR A 132 -39.68 -12.51 25.03
C THR A 132 -40.58 -13.71 25.29
N LYS A 133 -41.35 -13.67 26.40
CA LYS A 133 -42.32 -14.73 26.76
C LYS A 133 -43.37 -15.02 25.67
N SER A 134 -43.46 -14.19 24.63
CA SER A 134 -44.33 -14.35 23.47
C SER A 134 -43.68 -15.10 22.30
N THR A 135 -42.40 -15.48 22.40
CA THR A 135 -41.66 -16.13 21.31
C THR A 135 -41.59 -17.63 21.51
N VAL A 136 -41.71 -18.41 20.43
CA VAL A 136 -41.57 -19.87 20.44
C VAL A 136 -40.23 -20.32 21.03
N ASP A 137 -39.13 -19.63 20.66
CA ASP A 137 -37.78 -19.91 21.14
C ASP A 137 -37.65 -19.83 22.67
N TYR A 138 -38.38 -18.92 23.32
CA TYR A 138 -38.37 -18.80 24.78
C TYR A 138 -38.92 -20.07 25.45
N TRP A 139 -40.06 -20.57 24.95
CA TRP A 139 -40.72 -21.75 25.51
C TRP A 139 -39.98 -23.04 25.14
N LEU A 140 -39.40 -23.12 23.95
CA LEU A 140 -38.49 -24.21 23.56
C LEU A 140 -37.26 -24.28 24.46
N ALA A 141 -36.63 -23.14 24.76
CA ALA A 141 -35.49 -23.09 25.67
C ALA A 141 -35.88 -23.42 27.11
N LYS A 142 -37.09 -23.02 27.54
CA LYS A 142 -37.62 -23.31 28.88
C LYS A 142 -38.06 -24.78 29.06
N GLY A 143 -38.44 -25.46 27.97
CA GLY A 143 -38.92 -26.85 28.00
C GLY A 143 -40.37 -27.02 28.48
N GLU A 144 -41.11 -25.92 28.62
CA GLU A 144 -42.51 -25.89 29.09
C GLU A 144 -43.46 -25.43 27.98
N LEU A 145 -44.75 -25.74 28.13
CA LEU A 145 -45.79 -25.22 27.24
C LEU A 145 -46.23 -23.81 27.70
N PRO A 146 -46.50 -22.88 26.76
CA PRO A 146 -47.11 -21.58 27.05
C PRO A 146 -48.44 -21.69 27.83
N PRO A 147 -48.96 -20.58 28.41
CA PRO A 147 -50.28 -20.54 29.05
C PRO A 147 -51.40 -21.07 28.14
N ALA A 148 -52.46 -21.64 28.73
CA ALA A 148 -53.56 -22.27 27.99
C ALA A 148 -54.31 -21.28 27.08
N ASP A 149 -54.28 -19.99 27.42
CA ASP A 149 -54.91 -18.91 26.67
C ASP A 149 -54.23 -18.62 25.32
N GLN A 150 -52.99 -19.11 25.12
CA GLN A 150 -52.20 -18.90 23.90
C GLN A 150 -52.08 -20.20 23.08
N GLN A 151 -53.22 -20.68 22.58
CA GLN A 151 -53.31 -21.96 21.85
C GLN A 151 -52.43 -22.00 20.59
N GLU A 152 -52.32 -20.90 19.85
CA GLU A 152 -51.48 -20.82 18.65
C GLU A 152 -49.99 -20.99 19.00
N LEU A 153 -49.51 -20.25 20.01
CA LEU A 153 -48.13 -20.34 20.46
C LEU A 153 -47.80 -21.75 20.99
N ARG A 154 -48.75 -22.41 21.67
CA ARG A 154 -48.60 -23.81 22.09
C ARG A 154 -48.40 -24.74 20.90
N ARG A 155 -49.23 -24.61 19.87
CA ARG A 155 -49.14 -25.44 18.66
C ARG A 155 -47.78 -25.25 17.99
N ASP A 156 -47.30 -24.02 17.91
CA ASP A 156 -46.03 -23.70 17.27
C ASP A 156 -44.83 -24.22 18.07
N VAL A 157 -44.87 -24.13 19.41
CA VAL A 157 -43.86 -24.72 20.30
C VAL A 157 -43.83 -26.24 20.19
N VAL A 158 -44.98 -26.92 20.15
CA VAL A 158 -45.06 -28.38 19.97
C VAL A 158 -44.50 -28.78 18.61
N ASN A 159 -44.90 -28.10 17.53
CA ASN A 159 -44.40 -28.37 16.19
C ASN A 159 -42.89 -28.19 16.10
N ALA A 160 -42.34 -27.14 16.71
CA ALA A 160 -40.90 -26.90 16.75
C ALA A 160 -40.16 -27.94 17.60
N LYS A 161 -40.75 -28.42 18.71
CA LYS A 161 -40.21 -29.50 19.53
C LYS A 161 -40.12 -30.83 18.74
N ILE A 162 -41.19 -31.19 18.02
CA ILE A 162 -41.20 -32.38 17.15
C ILE A 162 -40.12 -32.26 16.06
N LYS A 163 -39.96 -31.08 15.44
CA LYS A 163 -38.91 -30.85 14.44
C LYS A 163 -37.50 -31.03 15.02
N LYS A 164 -37.27 -30.59 16.26
CA LYS A 164 -35.98 -30.76 16.94
C LYS A 164 -35.70 -32.25 17.24
N GLU A 165 -36.69 -32.95 17.81
CA GLU A 165 -36.55 -34.38 18.14
C GLU A 165 -36.35 -35.25 16.88
N THR A 166 -37.07 -34.95 15.79
CA THR A 166 -36.89 -35.65 14.50
C THR A 166 -35.56 -35.34 13.81
N ALA A 167 -34.94 -34.19 14.10
CA ALA A 167 -33.60 -33.86 13.62
C ALA A 167 -32.50 -34.55 14.47
N GLU A 168 -32.68 -34.64 15.79
CA GLU A 168 -31.71 -35.24 16.72
C GLU A 168 -31.74 -36.79 16.70
N SER A 169 -32.90 -37.41 16.41
CA SER A 169 -33.11 -38.88 16.46
C SER A 169 -32.58 -39.67 15.24
N LYS A 170 -31.94 -39.03 14.26
CA LYS A 170 -31.46 -39.72 13.04
C LYS A 170 -30.16 -40.53 13.22
N PHE A 171 -29.58 -40.54 14.42
CA PHE A 171 -28.38 -41.29 14.74
C PHE A 171 -28.58 -42.12 16.02
N THR A 172 -29.42 -43.16 15.98
CA THR A 172 -29.45 -44.13 17.08
C THR A 172 -28.26 -45.09 16.98
N SER A 173 -27.53 -45.20 18.08
CA SER A 173 -26.37 -46.06 18.29
C SER A 173 -26.78 -47.52 18.44
N ASN A 174 -27.02 -48.23 17.33
CA ASN A 174 -26.91 -49.68 17.34
C ASN A 174 -26.45 -50.21 15.98
N PRO A 175 -25.13 -50.35 15.73
CA PRO A 175 -24.69 -51.09 14.56
C PRO A 175 -25.04 -52.56 14.77
N VAL A 176 -25.90 -53.11 13.92
CA VAL A 176 -26.04 -54.56 13.78
C VAL A 176 -24.74 -55.06 13.18
N VAL A 177 -23.85 -55.57 14.03
CA VAL A 177 -22.65 -56.29 13.59
C VAL A 177 -23.12 -57.68 13.17
N SER A 178 -23.10 -57.95 11.85
CA SER A 178 -23.23 -59.29 11.28
C SER A 178 -21.87 -59.92 11.06
#